data_AF-A0A3M1BRR0-F1
#
_entry.id   AF-A0A3M1BRR0-F1
#
_cell.length_a   1.000
_cell.length_b   1.000
_cell.length_c   1.000
_cell.angle_alpha   90.00
_cell.angle_beta   90.00
_cell.angle_gamma   90.00
#
_symmetry.space_group_name_H-M   'P 1'
#
loop_
_entity.id
_entity.type
_entity.pdbx_description
1 polymer ?
#
loop_
_entity_poly.entity_id
_entity_poly.type
_entity_poly.pdbx_seq_one_letter_code
_entity_poly.pdbx_strand_id
1 'polypeptide(L)'
;MELSGHQITQEPVGMGTTRRQFIKQTGSLALGAAGLSVLPGSLDPHTVLAASDAESSARPTLVVLYLRGGSDPLSTLVPYGDQTYYNIRPTIAIPGPDTPQGVIPLSRYFGFHPSMAGLARLYKKKLMAAVINTGSTHPTRSHFDAQDFMER
;
A
#
# COMPACT_ATOMS: atom_id res chain seq x y z
N MET A 1 61.50 -10.45 13.14
CA MET A 1 60.48 -10.42 12.07
C MET A 1 59.18 -10.83 12.71
N GLU A 2 58.45 -9.85 13.24
CA GLU A 2 57.19 -10.06 13.96
C GLU A 2 56.11 -9.27 13.21
N LEU A 3 55.05 -9.97 12.82
CA LEU A 3 53.99 -9.48 11.95
C LEU A 3 53.09 -8.50 12.70
N SER A 4 53.19 -7.20 12.37
CA SER A 4 52.30 -6.16 12.89
C SER A 4 50.92 -6.26 12.22
N GLY A 5 49.93 -6.75 12.97
CA GLY A 5 48.53 -6.83 12.55
C GLY A 5 47.93 -5.45 12.27
N HIS A 6 47.32 -5.30 11.10
CA HIS A 6 46.57 -4.13 10.69
C HIS A 6 45.20 -4.13 11.38
N GLN A 7 45.02 -3.26 12.39
CA GLN A 7 43.75 -3.05 13.07
C GLN A 7 42.84 -2.17 12.19
N ILE A 8 41.67 -2.69 11.81
CA ILE A 8 40.62 -1.93 11.12
C ILE A 8 39.86 -1.14 12.18
N THR A 9 40.02 0.19 12.18
CA THR A 9 39.20 1.11 12.97
C THR A 9 37.81 1.20 12.34
N GLN A 10 36.79 0.63 12.99
CA GLN A 10 35.39 0.87 12.65
C GLN A 10 34.94 2.19 13.28
N GLU A 11 34.65 3.19 12.45
CA GLU A 11 33.96 4.42 12.86
C GLU A 11 32.54 4.08 13.38
N PRO A 12 32.08 4.69 14.48
CA PRO A 12 30.77 4.40 15.04
C PRO A 12 29.66 4.87 14.09
N VAL A 13 28.88 3.92 13.57
CA VAL A 13 27.61 4.21 12.88
C VAL A 13 26.70 4.94 13.88
N GLY A 14 26.50 6.24 13.64
CA GLY A 14 25.60 7.06 14.45
C GLY A 14 24.21 6.43 14.50
N MET A 15 23.81 5.90 15.66
CA MET A 15 22.46 5.44 15.89
C MET A 15 21.51 6.64 15.89
N GLY A 16 20.89 6.90 14.75
CA GLY A 16 19.71 7.76 14.66
C GLY A 16 18.65 7.30 15.66
N THR A 17 17.95 8.27 16.26
CA THR A 17 16.98 8.09 17.34
C THR A 17 16.06 6.90 17.09
N THR A 18 16.07 5.92 17.99
CA THR A 18 15.21 4.74 17.85
C THR A 18 13.73 5.12 18.02
N ARG A 19 12.80 4.39 17.38
CA ARG A 19 11.34 4.62 17.48
C ARG A 19 10.85 4.75 18.93
N ARG A 20 11.47 3.98 19.84
CA ARG A 20 11.18 4.02 21.29
C ARG A 20 11.68 5.30 21.96
N GLN A 21 12.84 5.81 21.56
CA GLN A 21 13.36 7.09 22.04
C GLN A 21 12.49 8.26 21.56
N PHE A 22 12.01 8.21 20.31
CA PHE A 22 11.05 9.19 19.80
C PHE A 22 9.77 9.25 20.66
N ILE A 23 9.12 8.11 20.91
CA ILE A 23 7.89 8.07 21.74
C ILE A 23 8.15 8.61 23.16
N LYS A 24 9.30 8.28 23.76
CA LYS A 24 9.68 8.79 25.09
C LYS A 24 9.92 10.30 25.07
N GLN A 25 10.59 10.82 24.05
CA GLN A 25 10.90 12.25 23.91
C GLN A 25 9.65 13.09 23.65
N THR A 26 8.76 12.63 22.76
CA THR A 26 7.47 13.30 22.49
C THR A 26 6.56 13.28 23.72
N GLY A 27 6.57 12.21 24.52
CA GLY A 27 5.82 12.13 25.77
C GLY A 27 6.31 13.11 26.84
N SER A 28 7.62 13.33 26.97
CA SER A 28 8.17 14.28 27.95
C SER A 28 7.92 15.75 27.59
N LEU A 29 7.88 16.09 26.31
CA LEU A 29 7.59 17.46 25.84
C LEU A 29 6.12 17.87 26.10
N ALA A 30 5.18 16.91 25.99
CA ALA A 30 3.77 17.15 26.27
C ALA A 30 3.50 17.47 27.75
N LEU A 31 4.24 16.85 28.68
CA LEU A 31 4.14 17.13 30.11
C LEU A 31 4.81 18.47 30.50
N GLY A 32 5.93 18.83 29.85
CA GLY A 32 6.59 20.11 30.07
C GLY A 32 5.77 21.32 29.61
N ALA A 33 5.06 21.19 28.49
CA ALA A 33 4.19 22.24 27.97
C ALA A 33 2.96 22.51 28.86
N ALA A 34 2.38 21.47 29.47
CA ALA A 34 1.26 21.60 30.40
C ALA A 34 1.67 22.19 31.76
N GLY A 35 2.93 22.00 32.19
CA GLY A 35 3.44 22.59 33.43
C GLY A 35 3.68 24.10 33.32
N LEU A 36 3.96 24.61 32.13
CA LEU A 36 4.23 26.03 31.89
C LEU A 36 2.95 26.88 31.80
N SER A 37 1.80 26.28 31.49
CA SER A 37 0.49 26.97 31.37
C SER A 37 -0.16 27.38 32.71
N VAL A 38 0.44 27.05 33.85
CA VAL A 38 -0.11 27.37 35.19
C VAL A 38 0.56 28.61 35.81
N LEU A 39 1.60 29.17 35.16
CA LEU A 39 2.31 30.35 35.66
C LEU A 39 1.64 31.65 35.18
N PRO A 40 1.34 32.60 36.07
CA PRO A 40 0.76 33.89 35.69
C PRO A 40 1.76 34.69 34.85
N GLY A 41 1.33 35.12 33.65
CA GLY A 41 2.17 35.84 32.67
C GLY A 41 2.74 34.98 31.53
N SER A 42 2.35 33.71 31.46
CA SER A 42 2.76 32.81 30.37
C SER A 42 1.89 33.02 29.13
N LEU A 43 2.53 33.00 27.95
CA LEU A 43 1.88 33.10 26.64
C LEU A 43 0.86 31.97 26.49
N ASP A 44 -0.36 32.31 26.03
CA ASP A 44 -1.45 31.35 25.84
C ASP A 44 -0.94 30.14 25.02
N PRO A 45 -1.10 28.90 25.51
CA PRO A 45 -0.59 27.70 24.82
C PRO A 45 -1.17 27.54 23.40
N HIS A 46 -2.29 28.19 23.11
CA HIS A 46 -2.89 28.27 21.78
C HIS A 46 -2.02 29.03 20.75
N THR A 47 -1.12 29.91 21.17
CA THR A 47 -0.21 30.64 20.26
C THR A 47 1.04 29.85 19.89
N VAL A 48 1.53 28.97 20.77
CA VAL A 48 2.69 28.09 20.47
C VAL A 48 2.27 26.88 19.63
N LEU A 49 1.04 26.39 19.80
CA LEU A 49 0.46 25.32 18.97
C LEU A 49 0.07 25.78 17.54
N ALA A 50 0.01 27.10 17.30
CA ALA A 50 -0.30 27.66 15.98
C ALA A 50 0.94 27.90 15.12
N ALA A 51 2.17 27.73 15.64
CA ALA A 51 3.41 27.95 14.91
C ALA A 51 3.97 26.67 14.26
N SER A 52 3.09 25.80 13.78
CA SER A 52 3.44 24.81 12.76
C SER A 52 2.38 24.79 11.67
N ASP A 53 2.17 25.94 11.03
CA ASP A 53 1.88 25.99 9.58
C ASP A 53 3.13 25.51 8.81
N ALA A 54 3.61 24.30 9.15
CA ALA A 54 4.37 23.52 8.21
C ALA A 54 3.35 23.17 7.14
N GLU A 55 3.30 24.02 6.12
CA GLU A 55 2.60 23.82 4.86
C GLU A 55 2.97 22.42 4.37
N SER A 56 2.15 21.45 4.79
CA SER A 56 2.28 20.06 4.43
C SER A 56 1.82 19.98 2.98
N SER A 57 2.70 20.41 2.07
CA SER A 57 2.71 20.02 0.67
C SER A 57 3.07 18.54 0.55
N ALA A 58 2.43 17.71 1.39
CA ALA A 58 2.52 16.27 1.35
C ALA A 58 2.04 15.85 -0.02
N ARG A 59 3.01 15.62 -0.91
CA ARG A 59 2.77 15.07 -2.23
C ARG A 59 1.99 13.77 -2.03
N PRO A 60 0.99 13.48 -2.86
CA PRO A 60 0.26 12.24 -2.76
C PRO A 60 1.22 11.05 -2.87
N THR A 61 1.22 10.18 -1.86
CA THR A 61 2.00 8.94 -1.89
C THR A 61 1.29 7.90 -2.74
N LEU A 62 1.93 7.47 -3.83
CA LEU A 62 1.48 6.32 -4.61
C LEU A 62 2.07 5.03 -4.03
N VAL A 63 1.19 4.09 -3.66
CA VAL A 63 1.59 2.73 -3.28
C VAL A 63 1.23 1.78 -4.42
N VAL A 64 2.24 1.11 -4.99
CA VAL A 64 2.06 0.12 -6.05
C VAL A 64 2.23 -1.27 -5.45
N LEU A 65 1.19 -2.11 -5.54
CA LEU A 65 1.24 -3.50 -5.10
C LEU A 65 1.39 -4.41 -6.31
N TYR A 66 2.56 -5.04 -6.41
CA TYR A 66 2.85 -5.96 -7.51
C TYR A 66 2.62 -7.41 -7.10
N LEU A 67 1.66 -8.07 -7.74
CA LEU A 67 1.25 -9.44 -7.41
C LEU A 67 2.11 -10.45 -8.18
N ARG A 68 3.30 -10.74 -7.65
CA ARG A 68 4.19 -11.78 -8.19
C ARG A 68 3.54 -13.17 -8.12
N GLY A 69 3.91 -14.05 -9.05
CA GLY A 69 3.43 -15.44 -9.09
C GLY A 69 2.29 -15.71 -10.06
N GLY A 70 1.91 -14.74 -10.90
CA GLY A 70 0.95 -14.95 -11.99
C GLY A 70 -0.51 -14.84 -11.52
N SER A 71 -0.89 -13.67 -10.98
CA SER A 71 -2.29 -13.38 -10.69
C SER A 71 -3.12 -13.50 -11.97
N ASP A 72 -4.18 -14.31 -11.91
CA ASP A 72 -5.10 -14.50 -13.02
C ASP A 72 -6.16 -13.39 -13.03
N PRO A 73 -6.10 -12.43 -13.97
CA PRO A 73 -7.03 -11.31 -14.00
C PRO A 73 -8.47 -11.77 -14.28
N LEU A 74 -8.66 -12.87 -15.02
CA LEU A 74 -9.99 -13.40 -15.37
C LEU A 74 -10.63 -14.20 -14.23
N SER A 75 -9.87 -14.53 -13.19
CA SER A 75 -10.39 -15.04 -11.91
C SER A 75 -10.59 -13.93 -10.88
N THR A 76 -9.90 -12.80 -11.05
CA THR A 76 -10.00 -11.64 -10.17
C THR A 76 -11.22 -10.80 -10.55
N LEU A 77 -11.25 -10.30 -11.78
CA LEU A 77 -12.34 -9.53 -12.38
C LEU A 77 -12.96 -10.35 -13.53
N VAL A 78 -14.02 -11.06 -13.19
CA VAL A 78 -14.64 -12.10 -13.99
C VAL A 78 -15.62 -11.49 -15.00
N PRO A 79 -15.43 -11.70 -16.32
CA PRO A 79 -16.40 -11.32 -17.35
C PRO A 79 -17.56 -12.34 -17.41
N TYR A 80 -18.33 -12.45 -16.33
CA TYR A 80 -19.35 -13.50 -16.17
C TYR A 80 -20.49 -13.41 -17.19
N GLY A 81 -20.66 -12.27 -17.86
CA GLY A 81 -21.61 -12.07 -18.95
C GLY A 81 -21.12 -12.53 -20.32
N ASP A 82 -19.88 -13.01 -20.45
CA ASP A 82 -19.30 -13.55 -21.69
C ASP A 82 -19.38 -15.08 -21.70
N GLN A 83 -20.10 -15.66 -22.66
CA GLN A 83 -20.14 -17.11 -22.81
C GLN A 83 -18.77 -17.69 -23.20
N THR A 84 -17.95 -16.92 -23.92
CA THR A 84 -16.60 -17.33 -24.33
C THR A 84 -15.75 -17.66 -23.11
N TYR A 85 -15.87 -16.88 -22.03
CA TYR A 85 -15.15 -17.11 -20.77
C TYR A 85 -15.36 -18.53 -20.24
N TYR A 86 -16.60 -19.00 -20.18
CA TYR A 86 -16.91 -20.35 -19.71
C TYR A 86 -16.42 -21.42 -20.68
N ASN A 87 -16.52 -21.17 -21.99
CA ASN A 87 -16.08 -22.12 -23.01
C ASN A 87 -14.55 -22.36 -22.98
N ILE A 88 -13.77 -21.30 -22.75
CA ILE A 88 -12.29 -21.40 -22.71
C ILE A 88 -11.75 -21.80 -21.33
N ARG A 89 -12.59 -21.80 -20.28
CA ARG A 89 -12.22 -22.13 -18.88
C ARG A 89 -13.16 -23.16 -18.25
N PRO A 90 -13.37 -24.32 -18.87
CA PRO A 90 -14.39 -25.29 -18.43
C PRO A 90 -14.19 -25.80 -17.00
N THR A 91 -12.95 -25.80 -16.48
CA THR A 91 -12.62 -26.34 -15.15
C THR A 91 -12.43 -25.30 -14.07
N ILE A 92 -12.17 -24.03 -14.44
CA ILE A 92 -11.78 -22.97 -13.51
C ILE A 92 -12.63 -21.70 -13.62
N ALA A 93 -13.62 -21.68 -14.51
CA ALA A 93 -14.53 -20.55 -14.63
C ALA A 93 -15.33 -20.37 -13.34
N ILE A 94 -15.44 -19.11 -12.89
CA ILE A 94 -16.23 -18.74 -11.73
C ILE A 94 -17.67 -18.56 -12.19
N PRO A 95 -18.66 -19.21 -11.54
CA PRO A 95 -20.05 -19.11 -11.94
C PRO A 95 -20.58 -17.67 -11.87
N GLY A 96 -21.65 -17.41 -12.63
CA GLY A 96 -22.41 -16.17 -12.55
C GLY A 96 -23.00 -15.90 -11.15
N PRO A 97 -23.66 -14.74 -10.98
CA PRO A 97 -24.37 -14.43 -9.75
C PRO A 97 -25.43 -15.51 -9.45
N ASP A 98 -25.87 -15.58 -8.20
CA ASP A 98 -26.93 -16.51 -7.72
C ASP A 98 -26.50 -17.96 -7.46
N THR A 99 -25.19 -18.22 -7.41
CA THR A 99 -24.64 -19.46 -6.85
C THR A 99 -23.82 -19.19 -5.60
N PRO A 100 -23.67 -20.14 -4.66
CA PRO A 100 -22.90 -19.89 -3.43
C PRO A 100 -21.41 -19.56 -3.67
N GLN A 101 -20.87 -19.97 -4.81
CA GLN A 101 -19.49 -19.73 -5.26
C GLN A 101 -19.44 -18.73 -6.43
N GLY A 102 -20.54 -18.05 -6.70
CA GLY A 102 -20.70 -17.13 -7.81
C GLY A 102 -19.95 -15.82 -7.60
N VAL A 103 -19.79 -15.09 -8.70
CA VAL A 103 -19.20 -13.75 -8.67
C VAL A 103 -19.98 -12.78 -7.80
N ILE A 104 -19.29 -11.79 -7.25
CA ILE A 104 -19.89 -10.59 -6.68
C ILE A 104 -20.10 -9.59 -7.84
N PRO A 105 -21.33 -9.34 -8.30
CA PRO A 105 -21.56 -8.51 -9.48
C PRO A 105 -21.16 -7.04 -9.23
N LEU A 106 -20.42 -6.47 -10.18
CA LEU A 106 -20.05 -5.04 -10.22
C LEU A 106 -20.85 -4.28 -11.29
N SER A 107 -21.19 -4.97 -12.37
CA SER A 107 -22.05 -4.50 -13.48
C SER A 107 -22.81 -5.69 -14.05
N ARG A 108 -23.53 -5.52 -15.17
CA ARG A 108 -24.20 -6.62 -15.89
C ARG A 108 -23.24 -7.64 -16.52
N TYR A 109 -21.96 -7.30 -16.65
CA TYR A 109 -20.99 -8.07 -17.43
C TYR A 109 -19.77 -8.51 -16.62
N PHE A 110 -19.39 -7.73 -15.60
CA PHE A 110 -18.21 -8.01 -14.76
C PHE A 110 -18.59 -8.17 -13.29
N GLY A 111 -17.90 -9.10 -12.63
CA GLY A 111 -17.99 -9.35 -11.20
C GLY A 111 -16.62 -9.64 -10.60
N PHE A 112 -16.48 -9.50 -9.28
CA PHE A 112 -15.29 -9.96 -8.58
C PHE A 112 -15.43 -11.40 -8.10
N HIS A 113 -14.31 -12.07 -7.88
CA HIS A 113 -14.27 -13.34 -7.15
C HIS A 113 -15.05 -13.25 -5.81
N PRO A 114 -15.76 -14.30 -5.35
CA PRO A 114 -16.47 -14.28 -4.07
C PRO A 114 -15.58 -13.89 -2.87
N SER A 115 -14.33 -14.36 -2.85
CA SER A 115 -13.33 -13.99 -1.83
C SER A 115 -12.88 -12.53 -1.84
N MET A 116 -13.25 -11.73 -2.84
CA MET A 116 -12.87 -10.32 -2.97
C MET A 116 -13.95 -9.34 -2.45
N ALA A 117 -14.82 -9.79 -1.53
CA ALA A 117 -15.87 -8.95 -0.94
C ALA A 117 -15.35 -7.62 -0.36
N GLY A 118 -14.13 -7.60 0.17
CA GLY A 118 -13.47 -6.38 0.65
C GLY A 118 -13.26 -5.33 -0.44
N LEU A 119 -12.78 -5.76 -1.62
CA LEU A 119 -12.56 -4.88 -2.78
C LEU A 119 -13.88 -4.49 -3.45
N ALA A 120 -14.85 -5.41 -3.52
CA ALA A 120 -16.19 -5.08 -4.00
C ALA A 120 -16.83 -3.93 -3.20
N ARG A 121 -16.60 -3.88 -1.88
CA ARG A 121 -17.07 -2.79 -1.02
C ARG A 121 -16.40 -1.46 -1.36
N LEU A 122 -15.10 -1.44 -1.67
CA LEU A 122 -14.39 -0.23 -2.08
C LEU A 122 -14.88 0.26 -3.45
N TYR A 123 -15.09 -0.65 -4.39
CA TYR A 123 -15.65 -0.35 -5.70
C TYR A 123 -17.05 0.29 -5.58
N LYS A 124 -17.94 -0.29 -4.77
CA LYS A 124 -19.28 0.28 -4.51
C LYS A 124 -19.23 1.69 -3.90
N LYS A 125 -18.21 1.97 -3.08
CA LYS A 125 -17.96 3.30 -2.50
C LYS A 125 -17.29 4.28 -3.47
N LYS A 126 -17.01 3.88 -4.72
CA LYS A 126 -16.26 4.66 -5.72
C LYS A 126 -14.84 5.03 -5.26
N LEU A 127 -14.26 4.21 -4.38
CA LEU A 127 -12.87 4.36 -3.89
C LEU A 127 -11.89 3.45 -4.64
N MET A 128 -12.39 2.65 -5.58
CA MET A 128 -11.60 1.73 -6.39
C MET A 128 -12.17 1.73 -7.80
N ALA A 129 -11.27 1.67 -8.79
CA ALA A 129 -11.60 1.39 -10.18
C ALA A 129 -10.85 0.14 -10.63
N ALA A 130 -11.47 -0.64 -11.51
CA ALA A 130 -10.79 -1.72 -12.22
C ALA A 130 -10.53 -1.25 -13.66
N VAL A 131 -9.29 -1.38 -14.13
CA VAL A 131 -8.90 -1.00 -15.49
C VAL A 131 -8.49 -2.27 -16.22
N ILE A 132 -9.21 -2.59 -17.30
CA ILE A 132 -8.99 -3.79 -18.13
C ILE A 132 -8.35 -3.40 -19.45
N ASN A 133 -7.88 -4.41 -20.20
CA ASN A 133 -7.23 -4.21 -21.50
C ASN A 133 -6.03 -3.25 -21.43
N THR A 134 -5.31 -3.31 -20.32
CA THR A 134 -4.05 -2.59 -20.11
C THR A 134 -2.92 -3.59 -19.90
N GLY A 135 -1.71 -3.20 -20.26
CA GLY A 135 -0.53 -4.04 -20.16
C GLY A 135 0.72 -3.29 -20.59
N SER A 136 1.89 -3.91 -20.37
CA SER A 136 3.16 -3.38 -20.88
C SER A 136 3.16 -3.36 -22.40
N THR A 137 3.76 -2.33 -22.99
CA THR A 137 4.01 -2.26 -24.44
C THR A 137 5.15 -3.16 -24.88
N HIS A 138 5.91 -3.72 -23.92
CA HIS A 138 7.03 -4.60 -24.21
C HIS A 138 6.54 -5.96 -24.75
N PRO A 139 7.06 -6.47 -25.88
CA PRO A 139 6.56 -7.67 -26.55
C PRO A 139 6.96 -8.99 -25.85
N THR A 140 7.53 -8.93 -24.64
CA THR A 140 8.03 -10.15 -23.99
C THR A 140 6.87 -11.03 -23.56
N ARG A 141 7.03 -12.34 -23.77
CA ARG A 141 6.10 -13.37 -23.28
C ARG A 141 6.64 -14.08 -22.03
N SER A 142 7.83 -13.67 -21.56
CA SER A 142 8.43 -14.17 -20.33
C SER A 142 7.83 -13.45 -19.13
N HIS A 143 7.29 -14.21 -18.18
CA HIS A 143 6.85 -13.65 -16.91
C HIS A 143 8.01 -13.04 -16.11
N PHE A 144 9.24 -13.56 -16.23
CA PHE A 144 10.39 -13.02 -15.51
C PHE A 144 10.82 -11.66 -16.08
N ASP A 145 10.98 -11.58 -17.40
CA ASP A 145 11.40 -10.35 -18.06
C ASP A 145 10.36 -9.23 -17.85
N ALA A 146 9.06 -9.58 -17.94
CA ALA A 146 8.00 -8.61 -17.71
C ALA A 146 7.99 -8.05 -16.28
N GLN A 147 8.36 -8.85 -15.27
CA GLN A 147 8.53 -8.38 -13.89
C GLN A 147 9.72 -7.44 -13.80
N ASP A 148 10.86 -7.87 -14.33
CA ASP A 148 12.12 -7.12 -14.39
C ASP A 148 11.99 -5.75 -15.07
N PHE A 149 11.11 -5.60 -16.07
CA PHE A 149 10.83 -4.32 -16.73
C PHE A 149 9.89 -3.41 -15.95
N MET A 150 8.99 -3.97 -15.14
CA MET A 150 8.01 -3.18 -14.37
C MET A 150 8.57 -2.71 -13.01
N GLU A 151 9.64 -3.36 -12.54
CA GLU A 151 10.22 -3.11 -11.22
C GLU A 151 11.48 -2.23 -11.23
N ARG A 152 12.04 -1.96 -12.42
CA ARG A 152 13.19 -1.04 -12.60
C ARG A 152 12.71 0.37 -12.87
#